data_AF-A0A8J7X5Y6-F1
#
_entry.id   AF-A0A8J7X5Y6-F1
#
_cell.length_a   1.000
_cell.length_b   1.000
_cell.length_c   1.000
_cell.angle_alpha   90.00
_cell.angle_beta   90.00
_cell.angle_gamma   90.00
#
_symmetry.space_group_name_H-M   'P 1'
#
loop_
_entity.id
_entity.type
_entity.pdbx_description
1 polymer ?
#
loop_
_entity_poly.entity_id
_entity_poly.type
_entity_poly.pdbx_seq_one_letter_code
_entity_poly.pdbx_strand_id
1 'polypeptide(L)' 'MADLIVKSKVKEFVGDMSVGADFYDALNEEVGKLINKAKTRCKDNNRSTLKARDV' A
#
# COMPACT_ATOMS: atom_id res chain seq x y z
N MET A 1 -8.74 -2.43 -10.05
CA MET A 1 -7.93 -2.44 -8.81
C MET A 1 -7.57 -0.99 -8.54
N ALA A 2 -7.73 -0.50 -7.31
CA ALA A 2 -7.40 0.88 -7.01
C ALA A 2 -5.89 1.10 -7.15
N ASP A 3 -5.49 2.22 -7.76
CA ASP A 3 -4.09 2.66 -7.76
C ASP A 3 -3.84 3.34 -6.40
N LEU A 4 -3.20 2.60 -5.49
CA LEU A 4 -2.94 3.01 -4.12
C LEU A 4 -1.65 3.82 -4.00
N ILE A 5 -0.81 3.80 -5.05
CA ILE A 5 0.48 4.48 -5.08
C ILE A 5 0.49 5.56 -6.16
N VAL A 6 1.13 6.68 -5.87
CA VAL A 6 1.37 7.71 -6.89
C VAL A 6 2.76 7.47 -7.48
N LYS A 7 2.81 6.99 -8.73
CA LYS A 7 4.07 6.65 -9.42
C LYS A 7 5.11 7.79 -9.39
N SER A 8 4.66 9.04 -9.49
CA SER A 8 5.53 10.23 -9.39
C SER A 8 6.19 10.35 -8.01
N LYS A 9 5.46 10.10 -6.93
CA LYS A 9 6.01 10.11 -5.55
C LYS A 9 6.99 8.96 -5.33
N VAL A 10 6.71 7.81 -5.92
CA VAL A 10 7.63 6.67 -5.88
C VAL A 10 8.92 7.01 -6.64
N LYS A 11 8.86 7.65 -7.81
CA LYS A 11 10.07 8.13 -8.52
C LYS A 11 10.86 9.16 -7.71
N GLU A 12 10.17 10.12 -7.09
CA GLU A 12 10.82 11.11 -6.20
C GLU A 12 11.57 10.43 -5.05
N PHE A 13 11.01 9.36 -4.46
CA PHE A 13 11.64 8.63 -3.36
C PHE A 13 12.79 7.72 -3.81
N VAL A 14 12.66 7.11 -4.99
CA VAL A 14 13.68 6.22 -5.56
C VAL A 14 14.88 7.01 -6.11
N GLY A 15 14.70 8.29 -6.44
CA GLY A 15 15.77 9.16 -6.89
C GLY A 15 16.29 8.77 -8.28
N ASP A 16 17.60 8.56 -8.38
CA ASP A 16 18.28 8.35 -9.67
C ASP A 16 18.14 6.93 -10.24
N MET A 17 17.44 6.02 -9.56
CA MET A 17 17.26 4.66 -10.07
C MET A 17 16.13 4.57 -11.09
N SER A 18 16.36 3.77 -12.13
CA SER A 18 15.30 3.43 -13.09
C SER A 18 14.32 2.45 -12.44
N VAL A 19 13.05 2.85 -12.37
CA VAL A 19 11.97 2.01 -11.83
C VAL A 19 11.23 1.34 -12.98
N GLY A 20 11.23 0.01 -12.97
CA GLY A 20 10.47 -0.81 -13.92
C GLY A 20 8.95 -0.69 -13.72
N ALA A 21 8.18 -0.94 -14.78
CA ALA A 21 6.72 -0.91 -14.72
C ALA A 21 6.16 -1.94 -13.72
N ASP A 22 6.79 -3.12 -13.69
CA ASP A 22 6.54 -4.25 -12.80
C ASP A 22 6.73 -3.90 -11.32
N PHE A 23 7.69 -3.03 -10.99
CA PHE A 23 7.88 -2.57 -9.62
C PHE A 23 6.67 -1.80 -9.09
N TYR A 24 6.06 -0.93 -9.91
CA TYR A 24 4.87 -0.19 -9.48
C TYR A 24 3.71 -1.13 -9.23
N ASP A 25 3.51 -2.13 -10.09
CA ASP A 25 2.42 -3.09 -9.96
C ASP A 25 2.61 -3.95 -8.69
N ALA A 26 3.83 -4.45 -8.45
CA ALA A 26 4.17 -5.20 -7.25
C ALA A 26 4.02 -4.37 -5.97
N LEU A 27 4.48 -3.11 -5.97
CA LEU A 27 4.35 -2.21 -4.83
C LEU A 27 2.87 -1.90 -4.54
N ASN A 28 2.07 -1.65 -5.58
CA ASN A 28 0.64 -1.41 -5.44
C ASN A 28 -0.08 -2.63 -4.83
N GLU A 29 0.29 -3.83 -5.27
CA GLU A 29 -0.25 -5.07 -4.73
C GLU A 29 0.10 -5.26 -3.24
N GLU A 30 1.35 -5.02 -2.85
CA GLU A 30 1.78 -5.13 -1.45
C GLU A 30 1.11 -4.11 -0.53
N VAL A 31 0.96 -2.86 -0.98
CA VAL A 31 0.19 -1.84 -0.23
C VAL A 31 -1.28 -2.28 -0.08
N GLY A 32 -1.87 -2.86 -1.13
CA GLY A 32 -3.22 -3.42 -1.08
C GLY A 32 -3.35 -4.56 -0.07
N LYS A 33 -2.37 -5.48 -0.02
CA LYS A 33 -2.32 -6.56 0.97
C LYS A 33 -2.21 -6.03 2.39
N LEU A 34 -1.37 -5.03 2.64
CA LEU A 34 -1.25 -4.36 3.94
C LEU A 34 -2.58 -3.76 4.40
N ILE A 35 -3.26 -3.01 3.52
CA ILE A 35 -4.58 -2.43 3.83
C ILE A 35 -5.62 -3.52 4.11
N ASN A 36 -5.61 -4.61 3.35
CA ASN A 36 -6.53 -5.73 3.57
C ASN A 36 -6.27 -6.43 4.91
N LYS A 37 -5.01 -6.68 5.28
CA LYS A 37 -4.64 -7.20 6.60
C LYS A 37 -5.12 -6.26 7.71
N ALA A 38 -4.91 -4.96 7.55
CA ALA A 38 -5.37 -3.97 8.51
C ALA A 38 -6.90 -3.94 8.64
N LYS A 39 -7.63 -4.05 7.52
CA LYS A 39 -9.10 -4.17 7.51
C LYS A 39 -9.57 -5.43 8.24
N THR A 40 -8.94 -6.57 8.00
CA THR A 40 -9.27 -7.83 8.68
C THR A 40 -9.06 -7.69 10.19
N ARG A 41 -7.88 -7.23 10.64
CA ARG A 41 -7.61 -6.99 12.07
C ARG A 41 -8.60 -6.01 12.70
N CYS A 42 -8.96 -4.95 11.98
CA CYS A 42 -9.91 -3.95 12.46
C CYS A 42 -11.30 -4.58 12.67
N LYS A 43 -11.78 -5.36 11.69
CA LYS A 43 -13.04 -6.11 11.78
C LYS A 43 -13.01 -7.15 12.89
N ASP A 44 -11.94 -7.92 13.03
CA ASP A 44 -11.78 -8.94 14.07
C ASP A 44 -11.83 -8.33 15.47
N ASN A 45 -11.37 -7.08 15.61
CA ASN A 45 -11.46 -6.32 16.86
C ASN A 45 -12.79 -5.56 17.01
N ASN A 46 -13.81 -5.83 16.19
CA ASN A 46 -15.09 -5.11 16.15
C ASN A 46 -14.95 -3.59 16.02
N ARG A 47 -13.93 -3.12 15.27
CA ARG A 47 -13.70 -1.71 15.00
C ARG A 47 -14.05 -1.38 13.54
N SER A 48 -14.50 -0.14 13.33
CA SER A 48 -14.76 0.43 12.00
C SER A 48 -13.71 1.47 11.58
N THR A 49 -12.74 1.77 12.45
CA THR A 49 -11.67 2.75 12.21
C THR A 49 -10.32 2.06 12.17
N LEU A 50 -9.66 2.10 11.01
CA LEU A 50 -8.26 1.69 10.87
C LEU A 50 -7.37 2.61 11.70
N LYS A 51 -6.52 2.02 12.54
CA LYS A 51 -5.54 2.73 13.37
C LYS A 51 -4.13 2.31 12.98
N ALA A 52 -3.12 3.08 13.41
CA ALA A 52 -1.70 2.76 13.16
C ALA A 52 -1.28 1.36 13.63
N ARG A 53 -1.99 0.80 14.62
CA ARG A 53 -1.78 -0.57 15.13
C ARG A 53 -2.27 -1.69 14.20
N ASP A 54 -3.09 -1.35 13.20
CA ASP A 54 -3.70 -2.33 12.29
C ASP A 54 -2.81 -2.57 11.06
N VAL A 55 -1.98 -1.59 10.69
CA VAL A 55 -1.00 -1.65 9.60
C VAL A 55 0.17 -2.52 9.99
#